data_AF-X0YBX9-F1
#
_entry.id   AF-X0YBX9-F1
#
_cell.length_a   1.000
_cell.length_b   1.000
_cell.length_c   1.000
_cell.angle_alpha   90.00
_cell.angle_beta   90.00
_cell.angle_gamma   90.00
#
_symmetry.space_group_name_H-M   'P 1'
#
loop_
_entity.id
_entity.type
_entity.pdbx_description
1 polymer ?
#
loop_
_entity_poly.entity_id
_entity_poly.type
_entity_poly.pdbx_seq_one_letter_code
_entity_poly.pdbx_strand_id
1 'polypeptide(L)'
;LQDLADAIRRPPHHMSQDKLWQAYAALEKDKVRGENAKHILTDLVALVRFALEQDNELVPFAERVNANFAAWLAQQANSGRRFTDDQQKWLEMIRDHIAGNHSSETSDFELSPFVQNGGLGGFYEVFGDQYDEVLEELNISLVA
;
A
#
# COMPACT_ATOMS: atom_id res chain seq x y z
N LEU A 1 1.27 -15.09 2.78
CA LEU A 1 2.08 -14.14 3.60
C LEU A 1 2.10 -14.52 5.07
N GLN A 2 0.95 -14.82 5.68
CA GLN A 2 0.87 -15.28 7.07
C GLN A 2 1.81 -16.47 7.37
N ASP A 3 1.80 -17.49 6.51
CA ASP A 3 2.64 -18.69 6.70
C ASP A 3 4.14 -18.38 6.67
N LEU A 4 4.57 -17.42 5.85
CA LEU A 4 5.96 -16.96 5.81
C LEU A 4 6.31 -16.19 7.08
N ALA A 5 5.43 -15.29 7.53
CA ALA A 5 5.60 -14.55 8.78
C ALA A 5 5.75 -15.51 9.98
N ASP A 6 4.93 -16.56 10.01
CA ASP A 6 4.94 -17.57 11.05
C ASP A 6 6.18 -18.47 10.96
N ALA A 7 6.66 -18.79 9.76
CA ALA A 7 7.90 -19.53 9.57
C ALA A 7 9.12 -18.76 10.10
N ILE A 8 9.20 -17.45 9.85
CA ILE A 8 10.30 -16.57 10.32
C ILE A 8 10.33 -16.45 11.86
N ARG A 9 9.15 -16.46 12.50
CA ARG A 9 9.02 -16.33 13.96
C ARG A 9 9.40 -17.60 14.73
N ARG A 10 9.45 -18.75 14.06
CA ARG A 10 9.76 -20.05 14.70
C ARG A 10 11.23 -20.15 15.13
N PRO A 11 11.54 -21.01 16.12
CA PRO A 11 12.92 -21.27 16.53
C PRO A 11 13.79 -21.79 15.38
N PRO A 12 15.12 -21.55 15.42
CA PRO A 12 15.86 -20.91 16.51
C PRO A 12 15.92 -19.37 16.43
N HIS A 13 15.37 -18.76 15.39
CA HIS A 13 15.72 -17.37 15.05
C HIS A 13 14.83 -16.30 15.71
N HIS A 14 13.59 -16.61 16.11
CA HIS A 14 12.68 -15.67 16.81
C HIS A 14 12.64 -14.26 16.17
N MET A 15 12.72 -14.21 14.85
CA MET A 15 12.82 -12.95 14.12
C MET A 15 11.43 -12.33 13.97
N SER A 16 11.31 -11.05 14.33
CA SER A 16 10.16 -10.22 13.97
C SER A 16 10.48 -9.44 12.69
N GLN A 17 9.45 -8.90 12.02
CA GLN A 17 9.63 -8.03 10.86
C GLN A 17 10.56 -6.85 11.17
N ASP A 18 10.33 -6.16 12.30
CA ASP A 18 11.17 -5.04 12.72
C ASP A 18 12.64 -5.46 12.90
N LYS A 19 12.90 -6.64 13.47
CA LYS A 19 14.28 -7.15 13.62
C LYS A 19 14.93 -7.48 12.29
N LEU A 20 14.18 -8.03 11.34
CA LEU A 20 14.67 -8.29 9.98
C LEU A 20 15.01 -6.98 9.26
N TRP A 21 14.12 -5.99 9.35
CA TRP A 21 14.34 -4.69 8.75
C TRP A 21 15.58 -3.99 9.34
N GLN A 22 15.71 -3.99 10.67
CA GLN A 22 16.89 -3.46 11.36
C GLN A 22 18.18 -4.20 10.98
N ALA A 23 18.13 -5.52 10.82
CA ALA A 23 19.29 -6.29 10.39
C ALA A 23 19.75 -5.91 8.98
N TYR A 24 18.81 -5.75 8.04
CA TYR A 24 19.12 -5.26 6.70
C TYR A 24 19.58 -3.80 6.70
N ALA A 25 18.95 -2.92 7.48
CA ALA A 25 19.37 -1.52 7.62
C ALA A 25 20.80 -1.41 8.18
N ALA A 26 21.19 -2.30 9.10
CA ALA A 26 22.56 -2.34 9.62
C ALA A 26 23.59 -2.82 8.60
N LEU A 27 23.21 -3.75 7.71
CA LEU A 27 24.09 -4.36 6.70
C LEU A 27 24.22 -3.50 5.42
N GLU A 28 23.11 -2.92 4.96
CA GLU A 28 22.97 -2.22 3.68
C GLU A 28 22.38 -0.81 3.86
N LYS A 29 23.03 0.00 4.71
CA LYS A 29 22.57 1.35 5.11
C LYS A 29 22.12 2.26 3.98
N ASP A 30 22.79 2.19 2.82
CA ASP A 30 22.49 3.06 1.68
C ASP A 30 21.29 2.61 0.84
N LYS A 31 20.76 1.40 1.10
CA LYS A 31 19.69 0.77 0.31
C LYS A 31 18.41 0.49 1.10
N VAL A 32 18.42 0.71 2.42
CA VAL A 32 17.27 0.46 3.29
C VAL A 32 16.72 1.78 3.80
N ARG A 33 15.41 2.01 3.62
CA ARG A 33 14.70 3.19 4.11
C ARG A 33 13.72 2.82 5.23
N GLY A 34 13.29 3.80 6.01
CA GLY A 34 12.26 3.58 7.02
C GLY A 34 12.67 2.69 8.21
N GLU A 35 13.94 2.72 8.63
CA GLU A 35 14.46 1.91 9.77
C GLU A 35 13.64 2.03 11.08
N ASN A 36 12.97 3.17 11.28
CA ASN A 36 12.12 3.45 12.43
C ASN A 36 10.61 3.43 12.11
N ALA A 37 10.22 2.98 10.93
CA ALA A 37 8.81 2.87 10.55
C ALA A 37 8.14 1.69 11.26
N LYS A 38 6.83 1.78 11.47
CA LYS A 38 6.05 0.63 11.96
C LYS A 38 5.82 -0.32 10.78
N HIS A 39 6.49 -1.47 10.80
CA HIS A 39 6.36 -2.43 9.70
C HIS A 39 5.09 -3.27 9.85
N ILE A 40 4.40 -3.47 8.73
CA ILE A 40 3.14 -4.21 8.64
C ILE A 40 3.33 -5.50 7.82
N LEU A 41 2.35 -6.41 7.85
CA LEU A 41 2.46 -7.72 7.19
C LEU A 41 2.84 -7.62 5.70
N THR A 42 2.38 -6.57 5.01
CA THR A 42 2.68 -6.31 3.60
C THR A 42 4.15 -5.97 3.36
N ASP A 43 4.88 -5.45 4.35
CA ASP A 43 6.32 -5.20 4.26
C ASP A 43 7.15 -6.50 4.15
N LEU A 44 6.57 -7.67 4.47
CA LEU A 44 7.24 -8.95 4.19
C LEU A 44 7.45 -9.18 2.69
N VAL A 45 6.55 -8.69 1.85
CA VAL A 45 6.73 -8.79 0.40
C VAL A 45 7.96 -7.99 -0.02
N ALA A 46 8.12 -6.77 0.51
CA ALA A 46 9.29 -5.93 0.26
C ALA A 46 10.58 -6.60 0.75
N LEU A 47 10.56 -7.16 1.96
CA LEU A 47 11.69 -7.93 2.51
C LEU A 47 12.08 -9.13 1.64
N VAL A 48 11.11 -9.90 1.16
CA VAL A 48 11.36 -11.06 0.29
C VAL A 48 11.92 -10.63 -1.06
N ARG A 49 11.33 -9.62 -1.72
CA ARG A 49 11.81 -9.13 -3.02
C ARG A 49 13.23 -8.59 -2.91
N PHE A 50 13.54 -7.85 -1.85
CA PHE A 50 14.90 -7.35 -1.58
C PHE A 50 15.89 -8.51 -1.33
N ALA A 51 15.53 -9.48 -0.47
CA ALA A 51 16.38 -10.63 -0.17
C ALA A 51 16.65 -11.54 -1.40
N LEU A 52 15.72 -11.54 -2.36
CA LEU A 52 15.85 -12.24 -3.64
C LEU A 52 16.50 -11.37 -4.74
N GLU A 53 17.05 -10.20 -4.39
CA GLU A 53 17.69 -9.25 -5.32
C GLU A 53 16.76 -8.79 -6.47
N GLN A 54 15.43 -8.87 -6.27
CA GLN A 54 14.45 -8.40 -7.24
C GLN A 54 14.21 -6.89 -7.14
N ASP A 55 14.40 -6.33 -5.95
CA ASP A 55 14.38 -4.89 -5.68
C ASP A 55 15.77 -4.46 -5.15
N ASN A 56 16.31 -3.35 -5.67
CA ASN A 56 17.62 -2.81 -5.27
C ASN A 56 17.58 -2.02 -3.94
N GLU A 57 16.39 -1.61 -3.51
CA GLU A 57 16.15 -0.88 -2.27
C GLU A 57 15.04 -1.54 -1.46
N LEU A 58 15.20 -1.58 -0.14
CA LEU A 58 14.17 -2.01 0.80
C LEU A 58 13.41 -0.77 1.28
N VAL A 59 12.22 -0.57 0.70
CA VAL A 59 11.34 0.56 0.99
C VAL A 59 10.02 0.04 1.57
N PRO A 60 9.48 0.63 2.65
CA PRO A 60 8.19 0.22 3.21
C PRO A 60 7.09 0.26 2.15
N PHE A 61 6.17 -0.70 2.20
CA PHE A 61 5.11 -0.82 1.21
C PHE A 61 4.25 0.45 1.15
N ALA A 62 3.94 1.04 2.31
CA ALA A 62 3.20 2.30 2.38
C ALA A 62 3.92 3.47 1.68
N GLU A 63 5.25 3.55 1.77
CA GLU A 63 6.03 4.58 1.06
C GLU A 63 5.96 4.38 -0.46
N ARG A 64 6.05 3.13 -0.92
CA ARG A 64 5.90 2.77 -2.34
C ARG A 64 4.51 3.11 -2.87
N VAL A 65 3.46 2.74 -2.14
CA VAL A 65 2.06 3.05 -2.46
C VAL A 65 1.85 4.56 -2.59
N ASN A 66 2.41 5.36 -1.68
CA ASN A 66 2.32 6.82 -1.74
C ASN A 66 3.03 7.40 -2.96
N ALA A 67 4.22 6.90 -3.30
CA ALA A 67 4.96 7.33 -4.48
C ALA A 67 4.21 6.98 -5.77
N ASN A 68 3.69 5.76 -5.87
CA ASN A 68 2.90 5.29 -7.00
C ASN A 68 1.59 6.08 -7.15
N PHE A 69 0.93 6.41 -6.04
CA PHE A 69 -0.27 7.25 -6.05
C PHE A 69 0.00 8.65 -6.60
N ALA A 70 1.08 9.30 -6.16
CA ALA A 70 1.48 10.61 -6.68
C ALA A 70 1.79 10.56 -8.19
N ALA A 71 2.47 9.50 -8.64
CA ALA A 71 2.75 9.28 -10.05
C ALA A 71 1.47 9.05 -10.87
N TRP A 72 0.55 8.21 -10.37
CA TRP A 72 -0.74 7.95 -10.99
C TRP A 72 -1.58 9.25 -11.10
N LEU A 73 -1.68 10.04 -10.03
CA LEU A 73 -2.38 11.34 -10.07
C LEU A 73 -1.78 12.29 -11.13
N ALA A 74 -0.44 12.35 -11.20
CA ALA A 74 0.23 13.16 -12.21
C ALA A 74 -0.06 12.67 -13.64
N GLN A 75 -0.11 11.35 -13.85
CA GLN A 75 -0.48 10.75 -15.13
C GLN A 75 -1.92 11.09 -15.53
N GLN A 76 -2.88 10.98 -14.60
CA GLN A 76 -4.28 11.34 -14.83
C GLN A 76 -4.42 12.84 -15.19
N ALA A 77 -3.69 13.71 -14.49
CA ALA A 77 -3.68 15.14 -14.81
C ALA A 77 -3.12 15.43 -16.21
N ASN A 78 -2.04 14.73 -16.61
CA ASN A 78 -1.43 14.84 -17.93
C ASN A 78 -2.33 14.31 -19.07
N SER A 79 -3.20 13.34 -18.78
CA SER A 79 -4.22 12.86 -19.73
C SER A 79 -5.49 13.73 -19.75
N GLY A 80 -5.54 14.79 -18.93
CA GLY A 80 -6.66 15.73 -18.86
C GLY A 80 -7.76 15.34 -17.88
N ARG A 81 -7.63 14.20 -17.18
CA ARG A 81 -8.55 13.81 -16.11
C ARG A 81 -8.22 14.59 -14.84
N ARG A 82 -9.16 15.41 -14.37
CA ARG A 82 -9.05 16.15 -13.11
C ARG A 82 -10.10 15.65 -12.13
N PHE A 83 -9.69 15.48 -10.88
CA PHE A 83 -10.56 15.04 -9.80
C PHE A 83 -11.05 16.22 -8.98
N THR A 84 -12.33 16.20 -8.63
CA THR A 84 -12.90 17.15 -7.65
C THR A 84 -12.32 16.91 -6.25
N ASP A 85 -12.53 17.85 -5.33
CA ASP A 85 -12.05 17.71 -3.95
C ASP A 85 -12.65 16.45 -3.27
N ASP A 86 -13.94 16.16 -3.53
CA ASP A 86 -14.59 14.95 -3.03
C ASP A 86 -13.99 13.68 -3.63
N GLN A 87 -13.72 13.67 -4.94
CA GLN A 87 -13.04 12.55 -5.59
C GLN A 87 -11.64 12.34 -5.01
N GLN A 88 -10.85 13.40 -4.83
CA GLN A 88 -9.52 13.31 -4.24
C GLN A 88 -9.55 12.71 -2.85
N LYS A 89 -10.50 13.11 -2.00
CA LYS A 89 -10.66 12.55 -0.65
C LYS A 89 -10.91 11.04 -0.68
N TRP A 90 -11.75 10.55 -1.59
CA TRP A 90 -11.97 9.12 -1.77
C TRP A 90 -10.72 8.39 -2.24
N LEU A 91 -10.00 8.96 -3.22
CA LEU A 91 -8.75 8.40 -3.74
C LEU A 91 -7.68 8.28 -2.63
N GLU A 92 -7.58 9.27 -1.75
CA GLU A 92 -6.67 9.25 -0.60
C GLU A 92 -7.06 8.19 0.44
N MET A 93 -8.35 8.03 0.74
CA MET A 93 -8.81 6.98 1.65
C MET A 93 -8.53 5.58 1.09
N ILE A 94 -8.72 5.37 -0.21
CA ILE A 94 -8.40 4.10 -0.88
C ILE A 94 -6.89 3.85 -0.86
N ARG A 95 -6.07 4.86 -1.16
CA ARG A 95 -4.60 4.78 -1.04
C ARG A 95 -4.18 4.35 0.36
N ASP A 96 -4.71 4.97 1.41
CA ASP A 96 -4.33 4.66 2.79
C ASP A 96 -4.75 3.24 3.19
N HIS A 97 -5.92 2.79 2.73
CA HIS A 97 -6.35 1.40 2.94
C HIS A 97 -5.45 0.40 2.21
N ILE A 98 -5.11 0.65 0.94
CA ILE A 98 -4.17 -0.18 0.17
C ILE A 98 -2.81 -0.21 0.86
N ALA A 99 -2.29 0.94 1.30
CA ALA A 99 -1.02 1.03 2.02
C ALA A 99 -0.99 0.13 3.27
N GLY A 100 -2.13 -0.06 3.95
CA GLY A 100 -2.26 -0.95 5.10
C GLY A 100 -2.56 -2.42 4.78
N ASN A 101 -3.32 -2.69 3.72
CA ASN A 101 -3.98 -3.98 3.47
C ASN A 101 -3.63 -4.64 2.12
N HIS A 102 -2.70 -4.07 1.35
CA HIS A 102 -2.27 -4.50 0.01
C HIS A 102 -3.25 -4.25 -1.13
N SER A 103 -4.55 -4.31 -0.86
CA SER A 103 -5.62 -4.03 -1.82
C SER A 103 -6.81 -3.40 -1.13
N SER A 104 -7.76 -2.91 -1.92
CA SER A 104 -9.08 -2.46 -1.48
C SER A 104 -10.16 -3.15 -2.31
N GLU A 105 -11.06 -3.85 -1.64
CA GLU A 105 -12.22 -4.50 -2.25
C GLU A 105 -13.50 -3.70 -1.95
N THR A 106 -14.58 -3.96 -2.68
CA THR A 106 -15.87 -3.27 -2.44
C THR A 106 -16.45 -3.56 -1.06
N SER A 107 -16.18 -4.74 -0.50
CA SER A 107 -16.53 -5.14 0.88
C SER A 107 -15.85 -4.29 1.94
N ASP A 108 -14.65 -3.76 1.66
CA ASP A 108 -13.92 -2.90 2.59
C ASP A 108 -14.62 -1.56 2.84
N PHE A 109 -15.54 -1.17 1.97
CA PHE A 109 -16.30 0.09 2.13
C PHE A 109 -17.30 0.05 3.31
N GLU A 110 -17.47 -1.11 3.94
CA GLU A 110 -18.17 -1.24 5.23
C GLU A 110 -17.30 -0.84 6.44
N LEU A 111 -15.99 -0.65 6.23
CA LEU A 111 -15.03 -0.27 7.27
C LEU A 111 -14.86 1.24 7.36
N SER A 112 -14.36 1.73 8.50
CA SER A 112 -13.96 3.13 8.64
C SER A 112 -12.64 3.40 7.89
N PRO A 113 -12.48 4.57 7.24
CA PRO A 113 -13.41 5.70 7.21
C PRO A 113 -14.48 5.64 6.10
N PHE A 114 -14.47 4.65 5.22
CA PHE A 114 -15.41 4.57 4.09
C PHE A 114 -16.87 4.64 4.52
N VAL A 115 -17.28 3.80 5.48
CA VAL A 115 -18.67 3.77 5.99
C VAL A 115 -19.11 5.12 6.58
N GLN A 116 -18.17 5.89 7.15
CA GLN A 116 -18.44 7.22 7.70
C GLN A 116 -18.66 8.28 6.60
N ASN A 117 -18.24 8.00 5.37
CA ASN A 117 -18.42 8.84 4.20
C ASN A 117 -19.52 8.29 3.26
N GLY A 118 -20.38 7.39 3.74
CA GLY A 118 -21.48 6.80 2.95
C GLY A 118 -21.17 5.43 2.34
N GLY A 119 -20.01 4.84 2.64
CA GLY A 119 -19.61 3.51 2.18
C GLY A 119 -19.57 3.41 0.66
N LEU A 120 -19.89 2.23 0.13
CA LEU A 120 -19.86 1.99 -1.32
C LEU A 120 -20.85 2.89 -2.07
N GLY A 121 -21.99 3.21 -1.45
CA GLY A 121 -22.98 4.14 -2.01
C GLY A 121 -22.41 5.55 -2.19
N GLY A 122 -21.74 6.08 -1.15
CA GLY A 122 -21.08 7.39 -1.23
C GLY A 122 -19.97 7.44 -2.29
N PHE A 123 -19.23 6.34 -2.47
CA PHE A 123 -18.24 6.25 -3.54
C PHE A 123 -18.89 6.26 -4.94
N TYR A 124 -19.99 5.51 -5.11
CA TYR A 124 -20.78 5.52 -6.34
C TYR A 124 -21.38 6.91 -6.63
N GLU A 125 -21.84 7.65 -5.62
CA GLU A 125 -22.33 9.01 -5.81
C GLU A 125 -21.26 9.97 -6.36
N VAL A 126 -19.99 9.75 -5.99
CA VAL A 126 -18.86 10.62 -6.38
C VAL A 126 -18.23 10.24 -7.72
N PHE A 127 -18.19 8.96 -8.07
CA PHE A 127 -17.57 8.46 -9.32
C PHE A 127 -18.56 7.93 -10.36
N GLY A 128 -19.83 7.75 -10.00
CA GLY A 128 -20.85 7.18 -10.87
C GLY A 128 -20.45 5.81 -11.39
N ASP A 129 -20.72 5.56 -12.66
CA ASP A 129 -20.43 4.29 -13.32
C ASP A 129 -18.92 3.98 -13.43
N GLN A 130 -18.05 4.95 -13.15
CA GLN A 130 -16.59 4.75 -13.18
C GLN A 130 -16.01 4.23 -11.86
N TYR A 131 -16.83 4.05 -10.80
CA TYR A 131 -16.33 3.71 -9.47
C TYR A 131 -15.48 2.42 -9.47
N ASP A 132 -15.92 1.39 -10.20
CA ASP A 132 -15.26 0.08 -10.26
C ASP A 132 -13.95 0.17 -11.04
N GLU A 133 -13.96 0.85 -12.20
CA GLU A 133 -12.77 1.11 -13.01
C GLU A 133 -11.71 1.88 -12.21
N VAL A 134 -12.12 2.91 -11.46
CA VAL A 134 -11.20 3.68 -10.61
C VAL A 134 -10.60 2.81 -9.50
N LEU A 135 -11.41 1.97 -8.86
CA LEU A 135 -10.93 1.09 -7.80
C LEU A 135 -9.93 0.05 -8.35
N GLU A 136 -10.21 -0.52 -9.52
CA GLU A 136 -9.31 -1.44 -10.21
C GLU A 136 -8.01 -0.74 -10.63
N GLU A 137 -8.09 0.43 -11.26
CA GLU A 137 -6.94 1.25 -11.65
C GLU A 137 -6.01 1.51 -10.46
N LEU A 138 -6.57 1.84 -9.30
CA LEU A 138 -5.80 2.09 -8.08
C LEU A 138 -5.16 0.82 -7.53
N ASN A 139 -5.91 -0.28 -7.43
CA ASN A 139 -5.36 -1.56 -6.97
C ASN A 139 -4.19 -2.04 -7.83
N ILE A 140 -4.24 -1.81 -9.15
CA ILE A 140 -3.15 -2.16 -10.05
C ILE A 140 -1.99 -1.17 -9.92
N SER A 141 -2.28 0.13 -10.03
CA SER A 141 -1.24 1.16 -10.17
C SER A 141 -0.46 1.39 -8.89
N LEU A 142 -1.11 1.29 -7.72
CA LEU A 142 -0.45 1.59 -6.44
C LEU A 142 0.45 0.45 -5.95
N VAL A 143 0.17 -0.79 -6.37
CA VAL A 143 0.85 -2.00 -5.90
C VAL A 143 2.02 -2.43 -6.80
N ALA A 144 2.07 -1.90 -8.02
CA ALA A 144 3.10 -2.18 -9.03
C ALA A 144 4.55 -2.00 -8.52
#